data_AF-C3ZRX4-F1
#
_entry.id   AF-C3ZRX4-F1
#
_cell.length_a   1.000
_cell.length_b   1.000
_cell.length_c   1.000
_cell.angle_alpha   90.00
_cell.angle_beta   90.00
_cell.angle_gamma   90.00
#
_symmetry.space_group_name_H-M   'P 1'
#
loop_
_entity.id
_entity.type
_entity.pdbx_description
1 polymer ?
#
loop_
_entity_poly.entity_id
_entity_poly.type
_entity_poly.pdbx_seq_one_letter_code
_entity_poly.pdbx_strand_id
1 'polypeptide(L)'
;AWSAGNNSIGQWLQVDLGEMILVSGTIIQGRVYSVSGQWVTSYKLHYSADGISWTAYANNYSFIVQVFAGNADWNTPVTNHLDNPVATRYVRVVVQSWYNHISMRLEVLGCYGKLL
;
A
#
# COMPACT_ATOMS: atom_id res chain seq x y z
N ALA A 1 7.99 4.57 -11.10
CA ALA A 1 6.62 4.23 -10.66
C ALA A 1 6.27 2.87 -11.23
N TRP A 2 5.51 2.06 -10.49
CA TRP A 2 4.87 0.86 -11.00
C TRP A 2 3.55 1.25 -11.70
N SER A 3 3.16 0.49 -12.72
CA SER A 3 1.87 0.61 -13.41
C SER A 3 1.31 -0.80 -13.66
N ALA A 4 0.02 -1.00 -13.44
CA ALA A 4 -0.61 -2.31 -13.66
C ALA A 4 -0.70 -2.65 -15.16
N GLY A 5 -0.76 -3.93 -15.52
CA GLY A 5 -1.00 -4.31 -16.93
C GLY A 5 -2.42 -3.97 -17.41
N ASN A 6 -3.40 -4.02 -16.49
CA ASN A 6 -4.80 -3.70 -16.74
C ASN A 6 -5.38 -2.91 -15.56
N ASN A 7 -6.38 -2.07 -15.84
CA ASN A 7 -7.09 -1.28 -14.85
C ASN A 7 -8.29 -2.06 -14.28
N SER A 8 -8.07 -2.87 -13.25
CA SER A 8 -9.14 -3.55 -12.51
C SER A 8 -8.97 -3.42 -11.00
N ILE A 9 -10.08 -3.47 -10.26
CA ILE A 9 -10.04 -3.53 -8.80
C ILE A 9 -9.31 -4.81 -8.40
N GLY A 10 -8.42 -4.70 -7.42
CA GLY A 10 -7.66 -5.84 -6.91
C GLY A 10 -6.28 -6.04 -7.54
N GLN A 11 -5.87 -5.22 -8.51
CA GLN A 11 -4.45 -5.14 -8.89
C GLN A 11 -3.60 -4.79 -7.67
N TRP A 12 -2.40 -5.34 -7.60
CA TRP A 12 -1.54 -5.15 -6.44
C TRP A 12 -0.07 -4.95 -6.81
N LEU A 13 0.62 -4.20 -5.97
CA LEU A 13 2.08 -4.20 -5.88
C LEU A 13 2.46 -4.88 -4.58
N GLN A 14 3.39 -5.84 -4.67
CA GLN A 14 3.92 -6.56 -3.52
C GLN A 14 5.36 -6.13 -3.26
N VAL A 15 5.69 -6.02 -1.97
CA VAL A 15 7.04 -5.78 -1.48
C VAL A 15 7.41 -6.96 -0.57
N ASP A 16 8.53 -7.62 -0.85
CA ASP A 16 9.22 -8.48 0.11
C ASP A 16 10.22 -7.60 0.86
N LEU A 17 10.06 -7.48 2.18
CA LEU A 17 10.92 -6.69 3.05
C LEU A 17 12.23 -7.42 3.40
N GLY A 18 12.40 -8.67 2.96
CA GLY A 18 13.57 -9.51 3.20
C GLY A 18 13.53 -10.25 4.54
N GLU A 19 12.98 -9.61 5.57
CA GLU A 19 12.81 -10.17 6.91
C GLU A 19 11.49 -9.70 7.56
N MET A 20 11.21 -10.18 8.78
CA MET A 20 10.05 -9.72 9.54
C MET A 20 10.30 -8.30 10.07
N ILE A 21 9.46 -7.36 9.65
CA ILE A 21 9.52 -5.95 10.02
C ILE A 21 8.22 -5.56 10.73
N LEU A 22 8.31 -4.65 11.70
CA LEU A 22 7.14 -3.99 12.26
C LEU A 22 6.73 -2.84 11.33
N VAL A 23 5.81 -3.12 10.41
CA VAL A 23 5.30 -2.16 9.42
C VAL A 23 4.31 -1.21 10.11
N SER A 24 4.56 0.08 10.00
CA SER A 24 3.80 1.15 10.65
C SER A 24 3.00 2.04 9.68
N GLY A 25 3.18 1.86 8.37
CA GLY A 25 2.48 2.66 7.39
C GLY A 25 3.01 2.53 5.98
N THR A 26 2.51 3.39 5.11
CA THR A 26 2.91 3.49 3.70
C THR A 26 2.91 4.95 3.26
N ILE A 27 3.78 5.28 2.31
CA ILE A 27 3.72 6.54 1.57
C ILE A 27 3.49 6.17 0.11
N ILE A 28 2.44 6.74 -0.50
CA ILE A 28 2.20 6.57 -1.94
C ILE A 28 2.25 7.90 -2.67
N GLN A 29 2.72 7.85 -3.91
CA GLN A 29 2.80 9.01 -4.80
C GLN A 29 2.38 8.58 -6.20
N GLY A 30 1.68 9.46 -6.92
CA GLY A 30 1.30 9.19 -8.31
C GLY A 30 2.48 9.14 -9.28
N ARG A 31 2.18 9.06 -10.58
CA ARG A 31 3.13 9.08 -11.69
C ARG A 31 2.86 10.31 -12.56
N VAL A 32 3.91 11.11 -12.81
CA VAL A 32 3.93 12.10 -13.90
C VAL A 32 3.97 11.36 -15.22
N TYR A 33 3.05 11.69 -16.12
CA TYR A 33 3.19 11.39 -17.54
C TYR A 33 2.79 12.61 -18.35
N SER A 34 3.79 13.38 -18.80
CA SER A 34 3.62 14.64 -19.54
C SER A 34 2.50 15.54 -18.98
N VAL A 35 1.32 15.50 -19.60
CA VAL A 35 0.11 16.30 -19.31
C VAL A 35 -1.03 15.50 -18.66
N SER A 36 -0.92 14.19 -18.51
CA SER A 36 -1.94 13.32 -17.93
C SER A 36 -1.38 12.48 -16.78
N GLY A 37 -1.47 13.01 -15.57
CA GLY A 37 -1.06 12.28 -14.38
C GLY A 37 -1.88 11.00 -14.17
N GLN A 38 -1.27 10.02 -13.51
CA GLN A 38 -1.86 8.72 -13.21
C GLN A 38 -1.58 8.38 -11.75
N TRP A 39 -2.59 7.99 -10.98
CA TRP A 39 -2.39 7.71 -9.56
C TRP A 39 -3.47 6.80 -8.99
N VAL A 40 -3.12 6.08 -7.92
CA VAL A 40 -4.06 5.35 -7.07
C VAL A 40 -4.75 6.34 -6.13
N THR A 41 -6.08 6.31 -6.08
CA THR A 41 -6.90 7.19 -5.22
C THR A 41 -7.40 6.48 -3.97
N SER A 42 -7.45 5.15 -3.95
CA SER A 42 -7.64 4.37 -2.71
C SER A 42 -7.12 2.95 -2.83
N TYR A 43 -6.76 2.36 -1.69
CA TYR A 43 -6.23 1.00 -1.61
C TYR A 43 -6.51 0.33 -0.26
N LYS A 44 -6.38 -0.99 -0.22
CA LYS A 44 -6.30 -1.80 1.00
C LYS A 44 -4.85 -2.24 1.19
N LEU A 45 -4.41 -2.33 2.44
CA LEU A 45 -3.13 -2.95 2.77
C LEU A 45 -3.37 -4.42 3.13
N HIS A 46 -2.68 -5.32 2.44
CA HIS A 46 -2.63 -6.74 2.79
C HIS A 46 -1.21 -7.06 3.24
N TYR A 47 -1.06 -7.98 4.19
CA TYR A 47 0.24 -8.37 4.72
C TYR A 47 0.33 -9.89 4.89
N SER A 48 1.56 -10.41 4.91
CA SER A 48 1.83 -11.84 5.00
C SER A 48 3.22 -12.14 5.58
N ALA A 49 3.34 -13.19 6.38
CA ALA A 49 4.63 -13.67 6.88
C ALA A 49 5.35 -14.59 5.87
N ASP A 50 4.60 -15.30 5.03
CA ASP A 50 5.10 -16.37 4.16
C ASP A 50 4.95 -16.08 2.65
N GLY A 51 4.24 -15.01 2.28
CA GLY A 51 3.93 -14.64 0.91
C GLY A 51 2.80 -15.48 0.27
N ILE A 52 2.24 -16.45 1.00
CA ILE A 52 1.22 -17.39 0.53
C ILE A 52 -0.13 -17.03 1.14
N SER A 53 -0.20 -16.93 2.46
CA SER A 53 -1.41 -16.60 3.20
C SER A 53 -1.44 -15.11 3.52
N TRP A 54 -2.50 -14.43 3.08
CA TRP A 54 -2.60 -12.97 3.15
C TRP A 54 -3.73 -12.55 4.09
N THR A 55 -3.42 -11.58 4.94
CA THR A 55 -4.41 -10.92 5.81
C THR A 55 -4.62 -9.49 5.34
N ALA A 56 -5.89 -9.07 5.19
CA ALA A 56 -6.22 -7.68 4.95
C ALA A 56 -6.13 -6.91 6.27
N TYR A 57 -5.45 -5.76 6.27
CA TYR A 57 -5.39 -4.89 7.44
C TYR A 57 -6.79 -4.37 7.78
N ALA A 58 -7.23 -4.68 8.98
CA ALA A 58 -8.45 -4.16 9.58
C ALA A 58 -8.07 -3.21 10.70
N ASN A 59 -8.83 -2.14 10.88
CA ASN A 59 -8.65 -1.34 12.09
C ASN A 59 -9.15 -2.17 13.30
N ASN A 60 -8.40 -2.14 14.41
CA ASN A 60 -8.74 -2.94 15.59
C ASN A 60 -9.97 -2.40 16.36
N TYR A 61 -10.45 -1.20 16.01
CA TYR A 61 -11.59 -0.57 16.69
C TYR A 61 -12.93 -1.06 16.17
N SER A 62 -13.03 -1.36 14.88
CA SER A 62 -14.27 -1.78 14.20
C SER A 62 -14.18 -3.15 13.54
N PHE A 63 -13.00 -3.76 13.48
CA PHE A 63 -12.75 -5.02 12.74
C PHE A 63 -13.12 -4.94 11.25
N ILE A 64 -13.28 -3.72 10.72
CA ILE A 64 -13.56 -3.48 9.32
C ILE A 64 -12.23 -3.32 8.58
N VAL A 65 -12.13 -3.97 7.43
CA VAL A 65 -10.98 -3.83 6.52
C VAL A 65 -10.80 -2.35 6.16
N GLN A 66 -9.63 -1.80 6.45
CA GLN A 66 -9.34 -0.39 6.21
C GLN A 66 -9.14 -0.14 4.71
N VAL A 67 -9.87 0.85 4.19
CA VAL A 67 -9.58 1.45 2.89
C VAL A 67 -8.86 2.77 3.13
N PHE A 68 -7.63 2.87 2.67
CA PHE A 68 -6.81 4.06 2.78
C PHE A 68 -7.08 5.00 1.62
N ALA A 69 -7.19 6.30 1.92
CA ALA A 69 -7.21 7.34 0.90
C ALA A 69 -5.81 7.48 0.28
N GLY A 70 -5.76 7.51 -1.05
CA GLY A 70 -4.53 7.67 -1.81
C GLY A 70 -4.32 9.11 -2.28
N ASN A 71 -3.67 9.25 -3.43
CA ASN A 71 -3.32 10.56 -3.96
C ASN A 71 -4.53 11.27 -4.60
N ALA A 72 -4.54 12.60 -4.50
CA ALA A 72 -5.46 13.47 -5.24
C ALA A 72 -4.82 14.08 -6.50
N ASP A 73 -3.51 13.95 -6.64
CA ASP A 73 -2.71 14.43 -7.76
C ASP A 73 -1.55 13.45 -8.06
N TRP A 74 -0.69 13.79 -9.02
CA TRP A 74 0.38 12.90 -9.47
C TRP A 74 1.71 13.04 -8.70
N ASN A 75 1.92 14.08 -7.88
CA ASN A 75 3.23 14.38 -7.28
C ASN A 75 3.25 14.62 -5.77
N THR A 76 2.13 14.78 -5.09
CA THR A 76 2.09 14.98 -3.65
C THR A 76 2.13 13.62 -2.97
N PRO A 77 3.19 13.29 -2.20
CA PRO A 77 3.21 12.06 -1.43
C PRO A 77 2.11 12.07 -0.36
N VAL A 78 1.38 10.97 -0.23
CA VAL A 78 0.36 10.78 0.80
C VAL A 78 0.84 9.69 1.75
N THR A 79 0.92 10.04 3.03
CA THR A 79 1.31 9.12 4.10
C THR A 79 0.06 8.56 4.78
N ASN A 80 -0.01 7.25 4.90
CA ASN A 80 -1.03 6.56 5.69
C ASN A 80 -0.36 5.73 6.77
N HIS A 81 -0.56 6.12 8.02
CA HIS A 81 -0.12 5.35 9.19
C HIS A 81 -1.12 4.25 9.50
N LEU A 82 -0.60 3.13 10.02
CA LEU A 82 -1.42 2.10 10.64
C LEU A 82 -1.61 2.47 12.11
N ASP A 83 -2.87 2.56 12.56
CA ASP A 83 -3.18 2.75 13.98
C ASP A 83 -2.52 1.66 14.85
N ASN A 84 -2.38 0.46 14.29
CA ASN A 84 -1.70 -0.67 14.92
C ASN A 84 -0.65 -1.21 13.95
N PRO A 85 0.66 -1.00 14.21
CA PRO A 85 1.72 -1.59 13.40
C PRO A 85 1.62 -3.11 13.33
N VAL A 86 1.96 -3.70 12.18
CA VAL A 86 1.87 -5.15 11.93
C VAL A 86 3.25 -5.77 11.73
N ALA A 87 3.54 -6.84 12.45
CA ALA A 87 4.75 -7.63 12.21
C ALA A 87 4.56 -8.50 10.96
N THR A 88 5.32 -8.23 9.90
CA THR A 88 5.15 -8.90 8.61
C THR A 88 6.43 -8.85 7.78
N ARG A 89 6.58 -9.76 6.81
CA ARG A 89 7.66 -9.73 5.82
C ARG A 89 7.19 -9.22 4.47
N TYR A 90 5.95 -9.48 4.11
CA TYR A 90 5.40 -9.13 2.82
C TYR A 90 4.25 -8.15 2.97
N VAL A 91 4.25 -7.11 2.14
CA VAL A 91 3.17 -6.13 2.07
C VAL A 91 2.63 -6.08 0.64
N ARG A 92 1.31 -5.99 0.51
CA ARG A 92 0.60 -5.72 -0.74
C ARG A 92 -0.24 -4.45 -0.58
N VAL A 93 -0.07 -3.53 -1.53
CA VAL A 93 -1.02 -2.44 -1.76
C VAL A 93 -2.01 -2.95 -2.80
N VAL A 94 -3.25 -3.22 -2.39
CA VAL A 94 -4.33 -3.75 -3.22
C VAL A 94 -5.25 -2.60 -3.63
N VAL A 95 -5.19 -2.23 -4.90
CA VAL A 95 -5.84 -1.04 -5.44
C VAL A 95 -7.37 -1.20 -5.43
N GLN A 96 -8.07 -0.15 -4.99
CA GLN A 96 -9.53 -0.09 -4.96
C GLN A 96 -10.09 0.98 -5.93
N SER A 97 -9.39 2.11 -6.11
CA SER A 97 -9.72 3.11 -7.12
C SER A 97 -8.49 3.88 -7.60
N TRP A 98 -8.58 4.49 -8.78
CA TRP A 98 -7.48 5.21 -9.44
C TRP A 98 -7.99 6.34 -10.35
N TYR A 99 -7.08 7.22 -10.75
CA TYR A 99 -7.29 8.23 -11.78
C TYR A 99 -6.46 7.88 -13.03
N ASN A 100 -7.12 7.88 -14.21
CA ASN A 100 -6.59 7.48 -15.52
C ASN A 100 -6.06 6.05 -15.62
N HIS A 101 -4.99 5.73 -14.90
CA HIS A 101 -4.37 4.41 -14.91
C HIS A 101 -3.80 4.07 -13.55
N ILE A 102 -3.90 2.80 -13.16
CA ILE A 102 -3.30 2.31 -11.93
C ILE A 102 -1.78 2.48 -12.03
N SER A 103 -1.25 3.48 -11.33
CA SER A 103 0.17 3.77 -11.24
C SER A 103 0.50 4.31 -9.85
N MET A 104 1.64 3.91 -9.29
CA MET A 104 2.10 4.45 -8.01
C MET A 104 3.61 4.28 -7.82
N ARG A 105 4.17 5.17 -7.01
CA ARG A 105 5.42 4.96 -6.25
C ARG A 105 5.01 4.64 -4.82
N LEU A 106 5.68 3.69 -4.21
CA LEU A 106 5.36 3.18 -2.88
C LEU A 106 6.63 3.17 -2.04
N GLU A 107 6.51 3.68 -0.82
CA GLU A 107 7.43 3.46 0.29
C GLU A 107 6.66 2.73 1.40
N VAL A 108 7.28 1.72 2.02
CA VAL A 108 6.71 1.04 3.19
C VAL A 108 7.43 1.57 4.43
N LEU A 109 6.67 2.06 5.41
CA LEU A 109 7.22 2.55 6.66
C LEU A 109 7.27 1.41 7.68
N GLY A 110 8.39 1.30 8.39
CA GLY A 110 8.56 0.33 9.46
C GLY A 110 9.88 0.53 10.18
N CYS A 111 10.10 -0.23 11.26
CA CYS A 111 11.37 -0.28 11.95
C CYS A 111 11.86 -1.73 12.12
N TYR A 112 13.18 -1.90 12.11
CA TYR A 112 13.85 -3.14 12.48
C TYR A 112 13.79 -3.29 14.00
N GLY A 113 12.63 -3.68 14.53
CA GLY A 113 12.48 -4.01 15.94
C GLY A 113 13.04 -5.40 16.19
N LYS A 114 14.12 -5.54 16.95
CA LYS A 114 14.37 -6.79 17.67
C LYS A 114 13.16 -7.02 18.56
N LEU A 115 12.32 -7.99 18.21
CA LEU A 115 11.37 -8.58 19.15
C LEU A 115 12.23 -9.21 20.25
N LEU A 116 12.34 -8.54 21.40
CA LEU A 116 12.98 -9.05 22.60
C LEU A 116 12.13 -10.17 23.22
#